data_AF-A0A1I4QNZ3-F1
#
_entry.id   AF-A0A1I4QNZ3-F1
#
_cell.length_a   1.000
_cell.length_b   1.000
_cell.length_c   1.000
_cell.angle_alpha   90.00
_cell.angle_beta   90.00
_cell.angle_gamma   90.00
#
_symmetry.space_group_name_H-M   'P 1'
#
loop_
_entity.id
_entity.type
_entity.pdbx_description
1 polymer ?
#
loop_
_entity_poly.entity_id
_entity_poly.type
_entity_poly.pdbx_seq_one_letter_code
_entity_poly.pdbx_strand_id
1 'polypeptide(L)'
;MRSIRSVPTVFTPSRDLEWHCAGTDALLALVLALPGRTFSTGPIWDRFASVMPEEHWALLIGSIALVRIAALTINGHWRRTPLLRALTALLGAGLHAYLATLFYMPTLGAFGTGAAFSAALAISDVRSSFRAGRDIVVAGRVFAMMRAAPPAPLPRGFAS
;
A
#
# COMPACT_ATOMS: atom_id res chain seq x y z
N MET A 1 0.02 38.51 13.58
CA MET A 1 0.37 37.30 12.81
C MET A 1 -0.20 36.08 13.54
N ARG A 2 -1.37 35.57 13.11
CA ARG A 2 -1.87 34.29 13.62
C ARG A 2 -1.11 33.19 12.92
N SER A 3 -0.31 32.48 13.69
CA SER A 3 0.44 31.30 13.31
C SER A 3 -0.45 30.30 12.55
N ILE A 4 -0.08 29.97 11.32
CA ILE A 4 -0.66 28.89 10.50
C ILE A 4 -0.43 27.50 11.18
N ARG A 5 0.21 27.43 12.35
CA ARG A 5 0.61 26.20 13.03
C ARG A 5 -0.49 25.44 13.79
N SER A 6 -1.75 25.84 13.71
CA SER A 6 -2.82 25.11 14.42
C SER A 6 -3.98 24.70 13.54
N VAL A 7 -3.74 24.35 12.27
CA VAL A 7 -4.59 23.32 11.68
C VAL A 7 -4.33 22.08 12.53
N PRO A 8 -5.31 21.58 13.30
CA PRO A 8 -5.13 20.33 14.01
C PRO A 8 -4.69 19.34 12.93
N THR A 9 -3.54 18.69 13.10
CA THR A 9 -3.19 17.54 12.27
C THR A 9 -4.24 16.49 12.59
N VAL A 10 -5.39 16.58 11.92
CA VAL A 10 -6.49 15.65 12.05
C VAL A 10 -5.95 14.35 11.48
N PHE A 11 -5.36 13.55 12.37
CA PHE A 11 -4.92 12.18 12.16
C PHE A 11 -3.97 11.98 10.97
N THR A 12 -2.67 11.95 11.23
CA THR A 12 -1.80 10.98 10.53
C THR A 12 -1.82 9.71 11.37
N PRO A 13 -2.80 8.80 11.21
CA PRO A 13 -2.72 7.49 11.86
C PRO A 13 -1.43 6.82 11.38
N SER A 14 -0.82 6.00 12.25
CA SER A 14 0.44 5.35 11.90
C SER A 14 0.28 4.57 10.58
N ARG A 15 1.22 4.79 9.67
CA ARG A 15 1.24 4.17 8.34
C ARG A 15 2.11 2.92 8.31
N ASP A 16 2.48 2.43 9.50
CA ASP A 16 3.47 1.36 9.67
C ASP A 16 3.02 0.09 8.96
N LEU A 17 1.73 -0.22 8.96
CA LEU A 17 1.18 -1.38 8.24
C LEU A 17 1.34 -1.25 6.72
N GLU A 18 1.14 -0.05 6.17
CA GLU A 18 1.30 0.17 4.72
C GLU A 18 2.78 0.07 4.32
N TRP A 19 3.66 0.62 5.15
CA TRP A 19 5.11 0.49 4.96
C TRP A 19 5.59 -0.95 5.12
N HIS A 20 5.03 -1.70 6.06
CA HIS A 20 5.34 -3.10 6.27
C HIS A 20 4.94 -3.96 5.06
N CYS A 21 3.72 -3.80 4.54
CA CYS A 21 3.28 -4.50 3.32
C CYS A 21 4.16 -4.12 2.11
N ALA A 22 4.37 -2.82 1.88
CA ALA A 22 5.21 -2.35 0.76
C ALA A 22 6.66 -2.84 0.87
N GLY A 23 7.23 -2.81 2.07
CA GLY A 23 8.58 -3.30 2.35
C GLY A 23 8.70 -4.81 2.18
N THR A 24 7.68 -5.56 2.57
CA THR A 24 7.64 -7.02 2.37
C THR A 24 7.58 -7.37 0.89
N ASP A 25 6.74 -6.68 0.11
CA ASP A 25 6.68 -6.84 -1.36
C ASP A 25 8.02 -6.51 -2.00
N ALA A 26 8.67 -5.42 -1.58
CA ALA A 26 9.98 -5.02 -2.08
C ALA A 26 11.06 -6.07 -1.77
N LEU A 27 11.10 -6.59 -0.55
CA LEU A 27 12.04 -7.63 -0.14
C LEU A 27 11.80 -8.93 -0.90
N LEU A 28 10.54 -9.35 -1.07
CA LEU A 28 10.20 -10.54 -1.85
C LEU A 28 10.64 -10.39 -3.31
N ALA A 29 10.35 -9.24 -3.94
CA ALA A 29 10.79 -8.95 -5.30
C ALA A 29 12.32 -8.96 -5.42
N LEU A 30 13.03 -8.41 -4.43
CA LEU A 30 14.49 -8.44 -4.36
C LEU A 30 15.02 -9.87 -4.29
N VAL A 31 14.45 -10.72 -3.44
CA VAL A 31 14.84 -12.13 -3.32
C VAL A 31 14.68 -12.87 -4.64
N LEU A 32 13.55 -12.66 -5.34
CA LEU A 32 13.30 -13.28 -6.65
C LEU A 32 14.17 -12.70 -7.79
N ALA A 33 14.65 -11.46 -7.63
CA ALA A 33 15.53 -10.80 -8.62
C ALA A 33 17.01 -11.13 -8.41
N LEU A 34 17.41 -11.58 -7.22
CA LEU A 34 18.78 -11.97 -6.93
C LEU A 34 19.19 -13.20 -7.75
N PRO A 35 20.48 -13.32 -8.11
CA PRO A 35 20.97 -14.51 -8.79
C PRO A 35 20.75 -15.73 -7.89
N GLY A 36 19.83 -16.59 -8.34
CA GLY A 36 19.33 -17.75 -7.63
C GLY A 36 18.22 -18.36 -8.48
N ARG A 37 17.93 -19.64 -8.27
CA ARG A 37 16.72 -20.25 -8.82
C ARG A 37 15.83 -20.63 -7.66
N THR A 38 15.16 -19.64 -7.07
CA THR A 38 14.27 -19.85 -5.92
C THR A 38 13.25 -20.93 -6.26
N PHE A 39 12.71 -20.90 -7.48
CA PHE A 39 11.73 -21.88 -7.94
C PHE A 39 12.31 -23.28 -8.12
N SER A 40 13.63 -23.44 -8.18
CA SER A 40 14.29 -24.76 -8.22
C SER A 40 14.53 -25.36 -6.82
N THR A 41 14.18 -24.66 -5.74
CA THR A 41 14.46 -25.13 -4.37
C THR A 41 13.49 -26.20 -3.86
N GLY A 42 12.33 -26.39 -4.53
CA GLY A 42 11.44 -27.49 -4.21
C GLY A 42 10.06 -27.42 -4.87
N PRO A 43 9.25 -28.49 -4.73
CA PRO A 43 7.98 -28.65 -5.46
C PRO A 43 6.91 -27.60 -5.12
N ILE A 44 7.08 -26.84 -4.04
CA ILE A 44 6.17 -25.73 -3.68
C ILE A 44 6.09 -24.66 -4.77
N TRP A 45 7.16 -24.52 -5.55
CA TRP A 45 7.27 -23.48 -6.57
C TRP A 45 6.75 -23.91 -7.95
N ASP A 46 6.44 -25.19 -8.16
CA ASP A 46 6.01 -25.71 -9.47
C ASP A 46 4.77 -24.97 -9.98
N ARG A 47 3.84 -24.64 -9.08
CA ARG A 47 2.63 -23.86 -9.41
C ARG A 47 2.94 -22.40 -9.74
N PHE A 48 3.94 -21.81 -9.09
CA PHE A 48 4.36 -20.45 -9.41
C PHE A 48 5.00 -20.40 -10.80
N ALA A 49 5.89 -21.36 -11.08
CA ALA A 49 6.56 -21.52 -12.35
C ALA A 49 5.60 -21.84 -13.51
N SER A 50 4.50 -22.56 -13.23
CA SER A 50 3.47 -22.86 -14.24
C SER A 50 2.63 -21.64 -14.64
N VAL A 51 2.60 -20.60 -13.80
CA VAL A 51 1.89 -19.35 -14.11
C VAL A 51 2.79 -18.43 -14.93
N MET A 52 4.00 -18.16 -14.44
CA MET A 52 5.02 -17.38 -15.15
C MET A 52 6.42 -17.64 -14.58
N PRO A 53 7.50 -17.33 -15.33
CA PRO A 53 8.87 -17.45 -14.84
C PRO A 53 9.16 -16.58 -13.60
N GLU A 54 10.17 -16.98 -12.82
CA GLU A 54 10.58 -16.33 -11.56
C GLU A 54 10.87 -14.83 -11.75
N GLU A 55 11.54 -14.47 -12.84
CA GLU A 55 11.88 -13.08 -13.16
C GLU A 55 10.65 -12.21 -13.43
N HIS A 56 9.56 -12.79 -13.96
CA HIS A 56 8.32 -12.07 -14.20
C HIS A 56 7.57 -11.82 -12.89
N TRP A 57 7.62 -12.76 -11.95
CA TRP A 57 7.12 -12.55 -10.59
C TRP A 57 7.90 -11.44 -9.88
N ALA A 58 9.23 -11.43 -9.98
CA ALA A 58 10.06 -10.39 -9.41
C ALA A 58 9.68 -9.00 -9.95
N LEU A 59 9.50 -8.88 -11.28
CA LEU A 59 9.08 -7.64 -11.93
C LEU A 59 7.67 -7.19 -11.53
N LEU A 60 6.71 -8.10 -11.48
CA LEU A 60 5.33 -7.80 -11.11
C LEU A 60 5.24 -7.29 -9.67
N ILE A 61 5.79 -8.06 -8.72
CA ILE A 61 5.76 -7.74 -7.29
C ILE A 61 6.57 -6.46 -7.03
N GLY A 62 7.75 -6.35 -7.66
CA GLY A 62 8.63 -5.18 -7.53
C GLY A 62 7.98 -3.91 -8.06
N SER A 63 7.28 -3.98 -9.20
CA SER A 63 6.56 -2.82 -9.75
C SER A 63 5.45 -2.34 -8.80
N ILE A 64 4.67 -3.25 -8.24
CA ILE A 64 3.64 -2.92 -7.25
C ILE A 64 4.27 -2.29 -6.00
N ALA A 65 5.36 -2.86 -5.49
CA ALA A 65 6.08 -2.35 -4.32
C ALA A 65 6.63 -0.94 -4.56
N LEU A 66 7.26 -0.69 -5.71
CA LEU A 66 7.81 0.61 -6.07
C LEU A 66 6.73 1.69 -6.16
N VAL A 67 5.62 1.40 -6.85
CA VAL A 67 4.49 2.33 -6.93
C VAL A 67 3.92 2.63 -5.54
N ARG A 68 3.82 1.63 -4.67
CA ARG A 68 3.33 1.80 -3.29
C ARG A 68 4.28 2.65 -2.44
N ILE A 69 5.59 2.37 -2.48
CA ILE A 69 6.62 3.16 -1.78
C ILE A 69 6.62 4.62 -2.27
N ALA A 70 6.53 4.84 -3.58
CA ALA A 70 6.42 6.18 -4.14
C ALA A 70 5.15 6.90 -3.64
N ALA A 71 4.00 6.22 -3.65
CA ALA A 71 2.74 6.77 -3.16
C ALA A 71 2.79 7.12 -1.66
N LEU A 72 3.46 6.30 -0.84
CA LEU A 72 3.66 6.54 0.59
C LEU A 72 4.59 7.72 0.85
N THR A 73 5.71 7.79 0.12
CA THR A 73 6.70 8.87 0.22
C THR A 73 6.09 10.22 -0.15
N ILE A 74 5.33 10.28 -1.26
CA ILE A 74 4.67 11.52 -1.73
C ILE A 74 3.57 11.96 -0.76
N ASN A 75 2.75 11.03 -0.25
CA ASN A 75 1.75 11.32 0.79
C ASN A 75 2.33 11.76 2.13
N GLY A 76 3.63 11.54 2.36
CA GLY A 76 4.34 12.03 3.54
C GLY A 76 4.67 13.52 3.48
N HIS A 77 4.89 14.06 2.27
CA HIS A 77 5.67 15.30 2.13
C HIS A 77 5.01 16.43 1.31
N TRP A 78 4.20 16.15 0.27
CA TRP A 78 3.82 17.20 -0.70
C TRP A 78 2.32 17.33 -1.00
N ARG A 79 1.63 16.23 -1.35
CA ARG A 79 0.19 16.21 -1.65
C ARG A 79 -0.44 14.93 -1.14
N ARG A 80 -1.66 15.03 -0.59
CA ARG A 80 -2.46 13.88 -0.19
C ARG A 80 -2.94 13.15 -1.46
N THR A 81 -2.38 11.98 -1.76
CA THR A 81 -2.86 11.05 -2.80
C THR A 81 -3.46 9.77 -2.18
N PRO A 82 -4.50 9.88 -1.32
CA PRO A 82 -5.08 8.73 -0.62
C PRO A 82 -5.75 7.73 -1.56
N LEU A 83 -6.21 8.17 -2.74
CA LEU A 83 -6.76 7.27 -3.76
C LEU A 83 -5.68 6.30 -4.30
N LEU A 84 -4.50 6.81 -4.62
CA LEU A 84 -3.41 5.98 -5.13
C LEU A 84 -3.00 4.93 -4.07
N ARG A 85 -2.92 5.33 -2.80
CA ARG A 85 -2.68 4.40 -1.68
C ARG A 85 -3.76 3.32 -1.60
N ALA A 86 -5.04 3.69 -1.64
CA ALA A 86 -6.14 2.75 -1.57
C ALA A 86 -6.11 1.72 -2.71
N LEU A 87 -5.85 2.17 -3.94
CA LEU A 87 -5.77 1.30 -5.13
C LEU A 87 -4.56 0.36 -5.05
N THR A 88 -3.37 0.89 -4.71
CA THR A 88 -2.15 0.06 -4.62
C THR A 88 -2.21 -0.97 -3.49
N ALA A 89 -2.89 -0.66 -2.39
CA ALA A 89 -3.16 -1.61 -1.32
C ALA A 89 -4.16 -2.69 -1.78
N LEU A 90 -5.21 -2.31 -2.53
CA LEU A 90 -6.16 -3.30 -3.08
C LEU A 90 -5.49 -4.26 -4.08
N LEU A 91 -4.59 -3.75 -4.92
CA LEU A 91 -3.77 -4.58 -5.81
C LEU A 91 -2.87 -5.54 -5.03
N GLY A 92 -2.26 -5.07 -3.93
CA GLY A 92 -1.51 -5.92 -3.01
C GLY A 92 -2.35 -7.02 -2.37
N ALA A 93 -3.55 -6.67 -1.92
CA ALA A 93 -4.50 -7.63 -1.37
C ALA A 93 -4.87 -8.73 -2.37
N GLY A 94 -5.17 -8.34 -3.63
CA GLY A 94 -5.49 -9.29 -4.69
C GLY A 94 -4.31 -10.20 -5.03
N LEU A 95 -3.11 -9.63 -5.16
CA LEU A 95 -1.88 -10.38 -5.38
C LEU A 95 -1.65 -11.40 -4.28
N HIS A 96 -1.64 -10.97 -3.01
CA HIS A 96 -1.37 -11.87 -1.88
C HIS A 96 -2.45 -12.91 -1.64
N ALA A 97 -3.72 -12.58 -1.90
CA ALA A 97 -4.79 -13.57 -1.89
C ALA A 97 -4.54 -14.64 -2.96
N TYR A 98 -4.10 -14.24 -4.15
CA TYR A 98 -3.74 -15.19 -5.21
C TYR A 98 -2.51 -16.03 -4.85
N LEU A 99 -1.43 -15.42 -4.35
CA LEU A 99 -0.23 -16.13 -3.91
C LEU A 99 -0.56 -17.17 -2.83
N ALA A 100 -1.48 -16.85 -1.90
CA ALA A 100 -1.92 -17.79 -0.88
C ALA A 100 -2.50 -19.08 -1.48
N THR A 101 -3.21 -18.98 -2.61
CA THR A 101 -3.75 -20.16 -3.32
C THR A 101 -2.66 -20.97 -4.02
N LEU A 102 -1.60 -20.32 -4.51
CA LEU A 102 -0.48 -20.99 -5.18
C LEU A 102 0.36 -21.82 -4.21
N PHE A 103 0.41 -21.43 -2.93
CA PHE A 103 1.05 -22.20 -1.87
C PHE A 103 0.29 -23.46 -1.42
N TYR A 104 -0.83 -23.82 -2.07
CA TYR A 104 -1.47 -25.11 -1.87
C TYR A 104 -0.67 -26.24 -2.52
N MET A 105 -0.31 -27.26 -1.73
CA MET A 105 0.40 -28.47 -2.18
C MET A 105 -0.59 -29.64 -2.35
N PRO A 106 -0.99 -30.00 -3.58
CA PRO A 106 -1.98 -31.05 -3.79
C PRO A 106 -1.50 -32.43 -3.32
N THR A 107 -0.21 -32.71 -3.46
CA THR A 107 0.41 -33.98 -3.05
C THR A 107 0.31 -34.24 -1.55
N LEU A 108 0.30 -33.18 -0.73
CA LEU A 108 0.13 -33.25 0.72
C LEU A 108 -1.29 -32.91 1.18
N GLY A 109 -2.15 -32.44 0.26
CA GLY A 109 -3.48 -31.95 0.59
C GLY A 109 -3.48 -30.74 1.54
N ALA A 110 -2.40 -29.98 1.59
CA ALA A 110 -2.16 -28.96 2.63
C ALA A 110 -1.61 -27.65 2.06
N PHE A 111 -1.75 -26.56 2.83
CA PHE A 111 -1.15 -25.27 2.51
C PHE A 111 0.23 -25.14 3.17
N GLY A 112 1.21 -24.65 2.41
CA GLY A 112 2.52 -24.27 2.96
C GLY A 112 2.42 -23.03 3.85
N THR A 113 3.46 -22.79 4.67
CA THR A 113 3.53 -21.59 5.54
C THR A 113 3.41 -20.28 4.76
N GLY A 114 3.94 -20.25 3.53
CA GLY A 114 3.79 -19.11 2.61
C GLY A 114 2.33 -18.73 2.34
N ALA A 115 1.39 -19.68 2.40
CA ALA A 115 -0.03 -19.41 2.24
C ALA A 115 -0.57 -18.54 3.39
N ALA A 116 -0.20 -18.87 4.63
CA ALA A 116 -0.62 -18.13 5.81
C ALA A 116 -0.05 -16.71 5.83
N PHE A 117 1.24 -16.56 5.49
CA PHE A 117 1.88 -15.25 5.36
C PHE A 117 1.22 -14.40 4.26
N SER A 118 0.98 -14.98 3.09
CA SER A 118 0.31 -14.28 1.98
C SER A 118 -1.12 -13.89 2.38
N ALA A 119 -1.89 -14.78 3.01
CA ALA A 119 -3.23 -14.45 3.50
C ALA A 119 -3.22 -13.32 4.53
N ALA A 120 -2.25 -13.30 5.46
CA ALA A 120 -2.10 -12.23 6.44
C ALA A 120 -1.75 -10.88 5.80
N LEU A 121 -0.87 -10.88 4.78
CA LEU A 121 -0.56 -9.69 4.00
C LEU A 121 -1.77 -9.20 3.21
N ALA A 122 -2.56 -10.11 2.62
CA ALA A 122 -3.79 -9.76 1.93
C ALA A 122 -4.78 -9.03 2.85
N ILE A 123 -5.00 -9.56 4.05
CA ILE A 123 -5.86 -8.93 5.06
C ILE A 123 -5.31 -7.56 5.47
N SER A 124 -3.99 -7.45 5.65
CA SER A 124 -3.32 -6.20 6.00
C SER A 124 -3.47 -5.13 4.93
N ASP A 125 -3.37 -5.52 3.66
CA ASP A 125 -3.57 -4.65 2.51
C ASP A 125 -5.04 -4.24 2.35
N VAL A 126 -6.01 -5.13 2.59
CA VAL A 126 -7.45 -4.78 2.66
C VAL A 126 -7.70 -3.72 3.73
N ARG A 127 -7.17 -3.92 4.94
CA ARG A 127 -7.30 -2.96 6.04
C ARG A 127 -6.66 -1.61 5.69
N SER A 128 -5.49 -1.63 5.05
CA SER A 128 -4.79 -0.44 4.58
C SER A 128 -5.59 0.30 3.50
N SER A 129 -6.22 -0.42 2.57
CA SER A 129 -7.08 0.13 1.54
C SER A 129 -8.32 0.83 2.13
N PHE A 130 -9.02 0.18 3.06
CA PHE A 130 -10.16 0.80 3.75
C PHE A 130 -9.78 2.06 4.52
N ARG A 131 -8.62 2.05 5.20
CA ARG A 131 -8.11 3.24 5.90
C ARG A 131 -7.80 4.37 4.93
N ALA A 132 -7.09 4.09 3.84
CA ALA A 132 -6.81 5.08 2.81
C ALA A 132 -8.10 5.62 2.18
N GLY A 133 -9.12 4.78 1.98
CA GLY A 133 -10.45 5.21 1.54
C GLY A 133 -11.12 6.18 2.51
N ARG A 134 -11.01 5.96 3.82
CA ARG A 134 -11.49 6.92 4.84
C ARG A 134 -10.74 8.24 4.79
N ASP A 135 -9.43 8.22 4.52
CA ASP A 135 -8.63 9.44 4.33
C ASP A 135 -9.18 10.29 3.16
N ILE A 136 -9.65 9.66 2.07
CA ILE A 136 -10.30 10.35 0.93
C ILE A 136 -11.53 11.13 1.40
N VAL A 137 -12.44 10.46 2.14
CA VAL A 137 -13.70 11.05 2.60
C VAL A 137 -13.45 12.22 3.56
N VAL A 138 -12.54 12.04 4.51
CA VAL A 138 -12.18 13.10 5.47
C VAL A 138 -11.56 14.29 4.75
N ALA A 139 -10.63 14.06 3.82
CA ALA A 139 -10.03 15.12 3.03
C ALA A 139 -11.10 15.89 2.23
N GLY A 140 -12.03 15.19 1.59
CA GLY A 140 -13.14 15.81 0.86
C GLY A 140 -14.01 16.71 1.72
N ARG A 141 -14.37 16.27 2.94
CA ARG A 141 -15.15 17.08 3.91
C ARG A 141 -14.39 18.34 4.33
N VAL A 142 -13.10 18.23 4.63
CA VAL A 142 -12.28 19.38 5.02
C VAL A 142 -12.17 20.38 3.87
N PHE A 143 -11.98 19.92 2.62
CA PHE A 143 -11.99 20.80 1.45
C PHE A 143 -13.34 21.50 1.24
N ALA A 144 -14.46 20.80 1.43
CA ALA A 144 -15.78 21.41 1.36
C ALA A 144 -15.97 22.50 2.44
N MET A 145 -15.55 22.24 3.68
CA MET A 145 -15.59 23.22 4.77
C MET A 145 -14.74 24.46 4.47
N MET A 146 -13.52 24.28 3.94
CA MET A 146 -12.65 25.40 3.56
C MET A 146 -13.23 26.25 2.43
N ARG A 147 -13.96 25.64 1.48
CA ARG A 147 -14.67 26.37 0.41
C ARG A 147 -15.89 27.13 0.92
N ALA A 148 -16.58 26.60 1.94
CA ALA A 148 -17.76 27.22 2.54
C ALA A 148 -17.41 28.30 3.57
N ALA A 149 -16.17 28.35 4.06
CA ALA A 149 -15.73 29.34 5.04
C ALA A 149 -15.73 30.75 4.40
N PRO A 150 -16.35 31.76 5.05
CA PRO A 150 -16.32 33.13 4.56
C PRO A 150 -14.87 33.63 4.49
N PRO A 151 -14.54 34.55 3.55
CA PRO A 151 -13.20 35.11 3.45
C PRO A 151 -12.79 35.72 4.78
N ALA A 152 -11.54 35.49 5.16
CA ALA A 152 -11.01 36.02 6.41
C ALA A 152 -11.20 37.55 6.44
N PRO A 153 -11.71 38.13 7.53
CA PRO A 153 -11.88 39.56 7.63
C PRO A 153 -10.54 40.25 7.39
N LEU A 154 -10.54 41.27 6.52
CA LEU A 154 -9.33 42.00 6.18
C LEU A 154 -8.68 42.59 7.45
N PRO A 155 -7.33 42.58 7.53
CA PRO A 155 -6.64 43.25 8.62
C PRO A 155 -7.07 44.73 8.65
N ARG A 156 -7.41 45.25 9.84
CA ARG A 156 -7.92 46.63 10.05
C ARG A 156 -6.98 47.76 9.57
N GLY A 157 -5.80 47.44 9.05
CA GLY A 157 -4.79 48.40 8.58
C GLY A 157 -4.75 48.66 7.06
N PHE A 158 -5.68 48.10 6.28
CA PHE A 158 -5.75 48.33 4.81
C PHE A 158 -6.97 49.16 4.37
N ALA A 159 -7.71 49.74 5.33
CA ALA A 159 -8.83 50.64 5.08
C ALA A 159 -8.42 52.07 5.47
N SER A 160 -7.47 52.65 4.74
CA SER A 160 -7.12 54.07 4.82
C SER A 160 -6.53 54.51 3.48
#